data_AF-A0A4Y2FRQ1-F1
#
_entry.id   AF-A0A4Y2FRQ1-F1
#
_cell.length_a   1.000
_cell.length_b   1.000
_cell.length_c   1.000
_cell.angle_alpha   90.00
_cell.angle_beta   90.00
_cell.angle_gamma   90.00
#
_symmetry.space_group_name_H-M   'P 1'
#
loop_
_entity.id
_entity.type
_entity.pdbx_description
1 polymer ?
#
loop_
_entity_poly.entity_id
_entity_poly.type
_entity_poly.pdbx_seq_one_letter_code
_entity_poly.pdbx_strand_id
1 'polypeptide(L)'
;MTLNLPFVTKSTFRSHELKLYEAVKFPSEENMQMSSKEVKNLKRSGSCGVSVDGTWQKRGYTSLNGCVSAISIDSGKVLDVEAISQYCEMCQKRNKKKHMCSNYKGSSGNIEAVGAYRIFERSVEKRDLQYREYNGDGDSKAFLQVKDMYGEDTVTKLECIGHTQKRVGSRLRKLKKETKGLGGKG
;
A
#
# COMPACT_ATOMS: atom_id res chain seq x y z
N MET A 1 -9.03 10.92 28.01
CA MET A 1 -7.78 10.41 28.62
C MET A 1 -6.64 11.31 28.14
N THR A 2 -6.28 12.31 28.93
CA THR A 2 -5.11 13.16 28.65
C THR A 2 -3.88 12.40 29.09
N LEU A 3 -3.02 12.01 28.14
CA LEU A 3 -1.72 11.43 28.46
C LEU A 3 -0.90 12.49 29.23
N ASN A 4 -0.55 12.18 30.47
CA ASN A 4 0.25 13.03 31.35
C ASN A 4 1.74 12.96 30.94
N LEU A 5 2.02 13.37 29.70
CA LEU A 5 3.36 13.39 29.13
C LEU A 5 4.12 14.60 29.69
N PRO A 6 5.35 14.42 30.22
CA PRO A 6 6.17 15.53 30.66
C PRO A 6 6.44 16.49 29.50
N PHE A 7 6.56 17.79 29.79
CA PHE A 7 6.87 18.79 28.78
C PHE A 7 8.26 18.51 28.19
N VAL A 8 8.31 18.15 26.90
CA VAL A 8 9.54 17.79 26.20
C VAL A 8 9.96 18.94 25.29
N THR A 9 11.23 19.31 25.29
CA THR A 9 11.76 20.27 24.31
C THR A 9 11.71 19.69 22.89
N LYS A 10 11.65 20.53 21.86
CA LYS A 10 11.59 20.07 20.45
C LYS A 10 12.76 19.16 20.07
N SER A 11 13.96 19.44 20.57
CA SER A 11 15.15 18.63 20.30
C SER A 11 15.04 17.25 20.94
N THR A 12 14.63 17.18 22.20
CA THR A 12 14.43 15.92 22.92
C THR A 12 13.30 15.10 22.31
N PHE A 13 12.19 15.73 21.92
CA PHE A 13 11.11 15.06 21.18
C PHE A 13 11.61 14.42 19.89
N ARG A 14 12.36 15.19 19.07
CA ARG A 14 12.92 14.67 17.80
C ARG A 14 13.91 13.54 18.01
N SER A 15 14.70 13.61 19.08
CA SER A 15 15.62 12.52 19.46
C SER A 15 14.86 11.23 19.81
N HIS A 16 13.78 11.33 20.60
CA HIS A 16 12.94 10.17 20.90
C HIS A 16 12.22 9.62 19.67
N GLU A 17 11.70 10.50 18.81
CA GLU A 17 11.06 10.11 17.55
C GLU A 17 12.02 9.31 16.66
N LEU A 18 13.28 9.74 16.53
CA LEU A 18 14.29 9.03 15.76
C LEU A 18 14.62 7.66 16.36
N LYS A 19 14.78 7.58 17.68
CA LYS A 19 15.02 6.30 18.38
C LYS A 19 13.86 5.33 18.19
N LEU A 20 12.62 5.80 18.28
CA LEU A 20 11.43 4.98 18.03
C LEU A 20 11.35 4.54 16.56
N TYR A 21 11.64 5.45 15.63
CA TYR A 21 11.68 5.13 14.21
C TYR A 21 12.69 4.02 13.91
N GLU A 22 13.91 4.13 14.42
CA GLU A 22 14.94 3.10 14.24
C GLU A 22 14.53 1.77 14.88
N ALA A 23 14.03 1.80 16.13
CA ALA A 23 13.58 0.62 16.86
C ALA A 23 12.43 -0.13 16.17
N VAL A 24 11.61 0.56 15.37
CA VAL A 24 10.54 -0.07 14.58
C VAL A 24 11.04 -0.48 13.18
N LYS A 25 11.84 0.38 12.54
CA LYS A 25 12.28 0.17 11.16
C LYS A 25 13.16 -1.07 11.02
N PHE A 26 14.19 -1.21 11.85
CA PHE A 26 15.14 -2.33 11.70
C PHE A 26 14.44 -3.70 11.85
N PRO A 27 13.65 -3.96 12.91
CA PRO A 27 12.96 -5.25 13.02
C PRO A 27 11.91 -5.46 11.94
N SER A 28 11.22 -4.41 11.49
CA SER A 28 10.25 -4.52 10.39
C SER A 28 10.94 -4.93 9.09
N GLU A 29 12.10 -4.35 8.80
CA GLU A 29 12.90 -4.64 7.62
C GLU A 29 13.41 -6.09 7.63
N GLU A 30 13.94 -6.55 8.77
CA GLU A 30 14.37 -7.94 8.96
C GLU A 30 13.20 -8.92 8.82
N ASN A 31 12.04 -8.61 9.42
CA ASN A 31 10.85 -9.46 9.33
C ASN A 31 10.34 -9.59 7.89
N MET A 32 10.32 -8.50 7.12
CA MET A 32 9.94 -8.53 5.72
C MET A 32 10.97 -9.30 4.87
N GLN A 33 12.26 -9.24 5.23
CA GLN A 33 13.29 -10.04 4.57
C GLN A 33 13.12 -11.53 4.83
N MET A 34 12.85 -11.92 6.08
CA MET A 34 12.56 -13.31 6.44
C MET A 34 11.30 -13.81 5.74
N SER A 35 10.25 -12.99 5.68
CA SER A 35 9.01 -13.30 4.98
C SER A 35 9.25 -13.58 3.49
N SER A 36 10.12 -12.79 2.85
CA SER A 36 10.49 -12.98 1.45
C SER A 36 11.24 -14.30 1.21
N LYS A 37 12.19 -14.63 2.08
CA LYS A 37 12.91 -15.92 2.04
C LYS A 37 11.97 -17.12 2.22
N GLU A 38 11.01 -17.01 3.14
CA GLU A 38 10.01 -18.05 3.37
C GLU A 38 9.14 -18.28 2.14
N VAL A 39 8.66 -17.20 1.50
CA VAL A 39 7.90 -17.30 0.25
C VAL A 39 8.73 -17.95 -0.86
N LYS A 40 10.01 -17.57 -1.00
CA LYS A 40 10.92 -18.17 -1.98
C LYS A 40 11.08 -19.67 -1.75
N ASN A 41 11.20 -20.10 -0.50
CA ASN A 41 11.30 -21.51 -0.13
C ASN A 41 9.98 -22.27 -0.37
N LEU A 42 8.83 -21.67 -0.03
CA LEU A 42 7.51 -22.25 -0.25
C LEU A 42 7.22 -22.49 -1.74
N LYS A 43 7.52 -21.49 -2.60
CA LYS A 43 7.27 -21.59 -4.04
C LYS A 43 8.39 -22.27 -4.82
N ARG A 44 9.58 -22.39 -4.25
CA ARG A 44 10.82 -22.79 -4.96
C ARG A 44 11.04 -21.97 -6.24
N SER A 45 10.69 -20.69 -6.17
CA SER A 45 10.69 -19.76 -7.31
C SER A 45 11.11 -18.37 -6.84
N GLY A 46 11.77 -17.61 -7.73
CA GLY A 46 12.10 -16.20 -7.52
C GLY A 46 10.94 -15.24 -7.76
N SER A 47 9.70 -15.73 -7.89
CA SER A 47 8.51 -14.91 -8.09
C SER A 47 7.35 -15.35 -7.21
N CYS A 48 6.52 -14.39 -6.78
CA CYS A 48 5.32 -14.66 -5.99
C CYS A 48 4.14 -13.76 -6.36
N GLY A 49 2.97 -14.11 -5.84
CA GLY A 49 1.79 -13.26 -5.91
C GLY A 49 1.69 -12.34 -4.69
N VAL A 50 1.19 -11.12 -4.89
CA VAL A 50 1.05 -10.12 -3.82
C VAL A 50 -0.34 -9.51 -3.82
N SER A 51 -0.88 -9.35 -2.61
CA SER A 51 -1.99 -8.44 -2.34
C SER A 51 -1.42 -7.05 -2.05
N VAL A 52 -1.87 -6.04 -2.76
CA VAL A 52 -1.46 -4.65 -2.57
C VAL A 52 -2.66 -3.83 -2.14
N ASP A 53 -2.51 -3.10 -1.05
CA ASP A 53 -3.55 -2.23 -0.51
C ASP A 53 -2.96 -0.96 0.11
N GLY A 54 -3.70 0.13 0.01
CA GLY A 54 -3.37 1.45 0.54
C GLY A 54 -4.23 1.80 1.74
N THR A 55 -3.66 2.53 2.70
CA THR A 55 -4.39 3.17 3.79
C THR A 55 -4.05 4.64 3.89
N TRP A 56 -5.01 5.45 4.33
CA TRP A 56 -4.89 6.90 4.42
C TRP A 56 -5.18 7.37 5.85
N GLN A 57 -4.45 8.38 6.31
CA GLN A 57 -4.66 9.00 7.63
C GLN A 57 -6.08 9.54 7.82
N LYS A 58 -6.70 10.05 6.74
CA LYS A 58 -8.07 10.58 6.75
C LYS A 58 -8.89 9.89 5.68
N ARG A 59 -10.19 9.69 5.94
CA ARG A 59 -11.14 9.23 4.91
C ARG A 59 -11.35 10.32 3.85
N GLY A 60 -11.54 9.89 2.61
CA GLY A 60 -11.75 10.77 1.45
C GLY A 60 -10.46 11.22 0.76
N TYR A 61 -10.60 12.02 -0.29
CA TYR A 61 -9.49 12.44 -1.16
C TYR A 61 -8.69 13.65 -0.63
N THR A 62 -8.63 13.83 0.69
CA THR A 62 -7.96 14.98 1.34
C THR A 62 -6.83 14.57 2.28
N SER A 63 -6.52 13.28 2.35
CA SER A 63 -5.43 12.79 3.19
C SER A 63 -4.07 13.15 2.58
N LEU A 64 -3.21 13.74 3.39
CA LEU A 64 -1.84 14.10 3.00
C LEU A 64 -0.82 13.01 3.33
N ASN A 65 -1.26 11.97 4.05
CA ASN A 65 -0.43 10.85 4.46
C ASN A 65 -1.15 9.55 4.09
N GLY A 66 -0.38 8.58 3.62
CA GLY A 66 -0.83 7.23 3.37
C GLY A 66 0.29 6.22 3.51
N CYS A 67 -0.07 4.95 3.55
CA CYS A 67 0.87 3.84 3.57
C CYS A 67 0.35 2.78 2.59
N VAL A 68 1.22 2.24 1.75
CA VAL A 68 0.91 1.14 0.86
C VAL A 68 1.65 -0.09 1.34
N SER A 69 1.00 -1.25 1.33
CA SER A 69 1.61 -2.51 1.75
C SER A 69 1.47 -3.56 0.66
N ALA A 70 2.49 -4.42 0.53
CA ALA A 70 2.44 -5.63 -0.27
C ALA A 70 2.55 -6.84 0.65
N ILE A 71 1.56 -7.72 0.57
CA ILE A 71 1.44 -8.93 1.37
C ILE A 71 1.47 -10.12 0.44
N SER A 72 2.31 -11.12 0.72
CA SER A 72 2.34 -12.34 -0.08
C SER A 72 0.98 -13.04 -0.04
N ILE A 73 0.47 -13.42 -1.22
CA ILE A 73 -0.74 -14.26 -1.32
C ILE A 73 -0.45 -15.67 -0.80
N ASP A 74 0.79 -16.15 -1.01
CA ASP A 74 1.20 -17.51 -0.69
C ASP A 74 1.40 -17.73 0.82
N SER A 75 1.97 -16.76 1.53
CA SER A 75 2.26 -16.88 2.98
C SER A 75 1.37 -16.03 3.89
N GLY A 76 0.66 -15.04 3.35
CA GLY A 76 -0.08 -14.05 4.13
C GLY A 76 0.80 -13.07 4.90
N LYS A 77 2.12 -13.06 4.68
CA LYS A 77 3.08 -12.19 5.38
C LYS A 77 3.40 -10.93 4.58
N VAL A 78 3.70 -9.85 5.29
CA VAL A 78 4.10 -8.56 4.71
C VAL A 78 5.48 -8.70 4.05
N LEU A 79 5.58 -8.30 2.79
CA LEU A 79 6.83 -8.31 2.02
C LEU A 79 7.43 -6.91 1.90
N ASP A 80 6.61 -5.86 1.79
CA ASP A 80 7.11 -4.49 1.78
C ASP A 80 6.02 -3.49 2.19
N VAL A 81 6.45 -2.31 2.64
CA VAL A 81 5.59 -1.18 2.97
C VAL A 81 6.21 0.13 2.48
N GLU A 82 5.38 1.05 1.98
CA GLU A 82 5.79 2.38 1.54
C GLU A 82 4.93 3.44 2.23
N ALA A 83 5.54 4.15 3.18
CA ALA A 83 4.92 5.30 3.82
C ALA A 83 5.09 6.53 2.91
N ILE A 84 3.97 7.15 2.53
CA ILE A 84 3.90 8.29 1.63
C ILE A 84 3.34 9.50 2.37
N SER A 85 4.07 10.61 2.32
CA SER A 85 3.65 11.89 2.87
C SER A 85 3.78 12.99 1.83
N GLN A 86 2.73 13.78 1.71
CA GLN A 86 2.65 15.03 0.96
C GLN A 86 2.76 16.24 1.88
N TYR A 87 2.69 16.00 3.19
CA TYR A 87 2.68 17.02 4.20
C TYR A 87 4.10 17.34 4.67
N CYS A 88 4.39 18.63 4.80
CA CYS A 88 5.52 19.07 5.59
C CYS A 88 5.15 20.32 6.38
N GLU A 89 5.18 20.19 7.70
CA GLU A 89 4.90 21.27 8.66
C GLU A 89 5.81 22.49 8.41
N MET A 90 7.09 22.25 8.10
CA MET A 90 8.06 23.33 7.87
C MET A 90 7.75 24.10 6.59
N CYS A 91 7.34 23.41 5.51
CA CYS A 91 6.86 24.05 4.29
C CYS A 91 5.55 24.82 4.50
N GLN A 92 4.60 24.25 5.26
CA GLN A 92 3.34 24.91 5.60
C GLN A 92 3.58 26.25 6.32
N LYS A 93 4.55 26.27 7.24
CA LYS A 93 5.00 27.47 7.94
C LYS A 93 5.90 28.40 7.11
N ARG A 94 6.06 28.14 5.80
CA ARG A 94 6.93 28.89 4.88
C ARG A 94 8.37 29.04 5.38
N ASN A 95 8.86 28.06 6.12
CA ASN A 95 10.20 28.10 6.67
C ASN A 95 11.22 27.76 5.59
N LYS A 96 12.18 28.67 5.35
CA LYS A 96 13.20 28.53 4.30
C LYS A 96 14.39 27.63 4.70
N LYS A 97 14.41 27.11 5.92
CA LYS A 97 15.47 26.19 6.37
C LYS A 97 15.42 24.87 5.59
N LYS A 98 16.60 24.34 5.25
CA LYS A 98 16.74 23.01 4.65
C LYS A 98 16.18 21.96 5.62
N HIS A 99 15.20 21.19 5.17
CA HIS A 99 14.55 20.16 5.97
C HIS A 99 14.16 18.97 5.08
N MET A 100 13.92 17.82 5.71
CA MET A 100 13.37 16.65 5.02
C MET A 100 11.89 16.92 4.72
N CYS A 101 11.61 17.19 3.45
CA CYS A 101 10.27 17.51 2.98
C CYS A 101 9.45 16.23 2.74
N SER A 102 8.20 16.38 2.29
CA SER A 102 7.36 15.30 1.81
C SER A 102 8.07 14.44 0.76
N ASN A 103 7.84 13.13 0.80
CA ASN A 103 8.42 12.19 -0.14
C ASN A 103 7.54 11.97 -1.39
N TYR A 104 6.45 12.74 -1.53
CA TYR A 104 5.54 12.68 -2.67
C TYR A 104 4.86 14.02 -2.96
N LYS A 105 4.71 14.33 -4.24
CA LYS A 105 3.95 15.47 -4.77
C LYS A 105 2.94 14.93 -5.79
N GLY A 106 1.65 15.16 -5.56
CA GLY A 106 0.59 14.65 -6.44
C GLY A 106 -0.78 14.69 -5.77
N SER A 107 -1.74 13.88 -6.22
CA SER A 107 -3.04 13.74 -5.55
C SER A 107 -3.04 12.57 -4.57
N SER A 108 -3.88 12.66 -3.53
CA SER A 108 -4.02 11.61 -2.52
C SER A 108 -4.57 10.30 -3.13
N GLY A 109 -5.43 10.41 -4.15
CA GLY A 109 -5.98 9.26 -4.88
C GLY A 109 -4.97 8.50 -5.73
N ASN A 110 -3.75 9.04 -5.91
CA ASN A 110 -2.68 8.38 -6.64
C ASN A 110 -1.57 7.82 -5.72
N ILE A 111 -1.75 7.94 -4.39
CA ILE A 111 -0.79 7.41 -3.40
C ILE A 111 -0.62 5.90 -3.55
N GLU A 112 -1.72 5.16 -3.71
CA GLU A 112 -1.66 3.70 -3.86
C GLU A 112 -0.86 3.29 -5.09
N ALA A 113 -1.12 3.91 -6.24
CA ALA A 113 -0.42 3.61 -7.49
C ALA A 113 1.08 3.91 -7.40
N VAL A 114 1.47 5.03 -6.78
CA VAL A 114 2.88 5.39 -6.59
C VAL A 114 3.55 4.47 -5.56
N GLY A 115 2.87 4.11 -4.49
CA GLY A 115 3.41 3.18 -3.50
C GLY A 115 3.58 1.77 -4.05
N ALA A 116 2.61 1.28 -4.82
CA ALA A 116 2.71 0.00 -5.54
C ALA A 116 3.92 0.00 -6.47
N TYR A 117 4.08 1.04 -7.29
CA TYR A 117 5.25 1.20 -8.16
C TYR A 117 6.57 1.11 -7.39
N ARG A 118 6.74 1.91 -6.32
CA ARG A 118 7.99 1.94 -5.52
C ARG A 118 8.30 0.60 -4.84
N ILE A 119 7.27 -0.11 -4.40
CA ILE A 119 7.43 -1.44 -3.80
C ILE A 119 7.88 -2.46 -4.86
N PHE A 120 7.26 -2.41 -6.04
CA PHE A 120 7.57 -3.31 -7.15
C PHE A 120 8.96 -3.04 -7.73
N GLU A 121 9.34 -1.77 -7.89
CA GLU A 121 10.65 -1.34 -8.40
C GLU A 121 11.81 -1.90 -7.56
N ARG A 122 11.70 -1.83 -6.23
CA ARG A 122 12.76 -2.31 -5.32
C ARG A 122 12.65 -3.79 -4.94
N SER A 123 11.63 -4.49 -5.43
CA SER A 123 11.33 -5.87 -5.01
C SER A 123 12.49 -6.84 -5.26
N VAL A 124 13.09 -6.80 -6.45
CA VAL A 124 14.17 -7.71 -6.83
C VAL A 124 15.43 -7.43 -6.02
N GLU A 125 15.84 -6.16 -5.93
CA GLU A 125 17.04 -5.76 -5.20
C GLU A 125 16.90 -6.02 -3.69
N LYS A 126 15.76 -5.61 -3.13
CA LYS A 126 15.56 -5.60 -1.67
C LYS A 126 15.09 -6.96 -1.15
N ARG A 127 14.22 -7.65 -1.89
CA ARG A 127 13.51 -8.87 -1.45
C ARG A 127 13.91 -10.13 -2.21
N ASP A 128 14.68 -10.01 -3.30
CA ASP A 128 15.06 -11.15 -4.14
C ASP A 128 13.83 -11.93 -4.65
N LEU A 129 12.77 -11.17 -5.00
CA LEU A 129 11.48 -11.66 -5.48
C LEU A 129 10.92 -10.74 -6.58
N GLN A 130 10.34 -11.33 -7.62
CA GLN A 130 9.48 -10.66 -8.59
C GLN A 130 8.00 -10.84 -8.23
N TYR A 131 7.25 -9.76 -8.14
CA TYR A 131 5.82 -9.80 -7.86
C TYR A 131 5.00 -9.97 -9.14
N ARG A 132 4.75 -11.21 -9.57
CA ARG A 132 4.14 -11.50 -10.89
C ARG A 132 2.62 -11.61 -10.88
N GLU A 133 2.00 -11.68 -9.71
CA GLU A 133 0.55 -11.66 -9.60
C GLU A 133 0.14 -10.51 -8.67
N TYR A 134 -0.78 -9.67 -9.12
CA TYR A 134 -1.26 -8.51 -8.41
C TYR A 134 -2.73 -8.73 -8.01
N ASN A 135 -3.00 -8.86 -6.71
CA ASN A 135 -4.35 -8.79 -6.16
C ASN A 135 -4.53 -7.43 -5.50
N GLY A 136 -5.53 -6.66 -5.89
CA GLY A 136 -5.78 -5.35 -5.29
C GLY A 136 -7.23 -4.93 -5.47
N ASP A 137 -7.55 -3.77 -4.92
CA ASP A 137 -8.88 -3.20 -5.12
C ASP A 137 -9.13 -2.91 -6.61
N GLY A 138 -10.39 -2.90 -7.02
CA GLY A 138 -10.81 -2.84 -8.42
C GLY A 138 -10.39 -1.59 -9.19
N ASP A 139 -9.72 -0.62 -8.56
CA ASP A 139 -9.16 0.54 -9.26
C ASP A 139 -7.92 0.14 -10.07
N SER A 140 -8.00 0.38 -11.38
CA SER A 140 -7.03 -0.13 -12.35
C SER A 140 -5.70 0.63 -12.34
N LYS A 141 -5.64 1.81 -11.72
CA LYS A 141 -4.47 2.70 -11.81
C LYS A 141 -3.20 2.10 -11.22
N ALA A 142 -3.29 1.46 -10.05
CA ALA A 142 -2.13 0.88 -9.38
C ALA A 142 -1.58 -0.31 -10.18
N PHE A 143 -2.46 -1.20 -10.66
CA PHE A 143 -2.06 -2.31 -11.52
C PHE A 143 -1.40 -1.82 -12.82
N LEU A 144 -1.98 -0.81 -13.49
CA LEU A 144 -1.43 -0.27 -14.74
C LEU A 144 -0.01 0.28 -14.58
N GLN A 145 0.37 0.77 -13.39
CA GLN A 145 1.74 1.24 -13.12
C GLN A 145 2.77 0.11 -12.99
N VAL A 146 2.32 -1.10 -12.66
CA VAL A 146 3.22 -2.22 -12.37
C VAL A 146 3.11 -3.38 -13.36
N LYS A 147 2.16 -3.33 -14.31
CA LYS A 147 1.89 -4.41 -15.27
C LYS A 147 3.15 -4.86 -16.03
N ASP A 148 4.03 -3.91 -16.35
CA ASP A 148 5.24 -4.12 -17.13
C ASP A 148 6.54 -4.07 -16.29
N MET A 149 6.44 -4.15 -14.96
CA MET A 149 7.58 -3.88 -14.06
C MET A 149 8.82 -4.75 -14.35
N TYR A 150 8.62 -6.01 -14.74
CA TYR A 150 9.69 -6.97 -14.99
C TYR A 150 9.83 -7.32 -16.49
N GLY A 151 9.26 -6.49 -17.36
CA GLY A 151 9.08 -6.75 -18.79
C GLY A 151 7.62 -6.65 -19.22
N GLU A 152 7.37 -6.63 -20.52
CA GLU A 152 6.02 -6.47 -21.11
C GLU A 152 5.03 -7.52 -20.58
N ASP A 153 3.90 -7.05 -20.02
CA ASP A 153 2.79 -7.83 -19.47
C ASP A 153 3.22 -8.96 -18.50
N THR A 154 4.28 -8.70 -17.73
CA THR A 154 4.84 -9.69 -16.80
C THR A 154 4.05 -9.86 -15.50
N VAL A 155 3.22 -8.87 -15.14
CA VAL A 155 2.38 -8.92 -13.93
C VAL A 155 0.93 -9.18 -14.31
N THR A 156 0.39 -10.29 -13.81
CA THR A 156 -1.02 -10.69 -14.03
C THR A 156 -1.92 -10.13 -12.93
N LYS A 157 -3.02 -9.49 -13.31
CA LYS A 157 -4.03 -9.03 -12.35
C LYS A 157 -4.93 -10.17 -11.90
N LEU A 158 -5.00 -10.37 -10.59
CA LEU A 158 -5.98 -11.23 -9.92
C LEU A 158 -7.13 -10.37 -9.38
N GLU A 159 -8.32 -10.94 -9.32
CA GLU A 159 -9.52 -10.26 -8.80
C GLU A 159 -9.95 -10.92 -7.48
N CYS A 160 -10.18 -10.09 -6.45
CA CYS A 160 -10.72 -10.56 -5.18
C CYS A 160 -12.15 -11.11 -5.36
N ILE A 161 -12.42 -12.30 -4.80
CA ILE A 161 -13.75 -12.94 -4.83
C ILE A 161 -14.82 -11.98 -4.29
N GLY A 162 -14.54 -11.25 -3.21
CA GLY A 162 -15.46 -10.27 -2.65
C GLY A 162 -15.78 -9.13 -3.63
N HIS A 163 -14.80 -8.67 -4.42
CA HIS A 163 -15.05 -7.67 -5.47
C HIS A 163 -15.87 -8.26 -6.62
N THR A 164 -15.58 -9.49 -7.03
CA THR A 164 -16.40 -10.21 -8.01
C THR A 164 -17.85 -10.33 -7.54
N GLN A 165 -18.09 -10.74 -6.29
CA GLN A 165 -19.42 -10.84 -5.70
C GLN A 165 -20.15 -9.50 -5.67
N LYS A 166 -19.49 -8.42 -5.21
CA LYS A 166 -20.07 -7.06 -5.20
C LYS A 166 -20.45 -6.60 -6.60
N ARG A 167 -19.58 -6.84 -7.58
CA ARG A 167 -19.79 -6.48 -8.99
C ARG A 167 -20.98 -7.24 -9.58
N VAL A 168 -21.05 -8.56 -9.37
CA VAL A 168 -22.17 -9.40 -9.79
C VAL A 168 -23.47 -8.93 -9.13
N GLY A 169 -23.49 -8.73 -7.81
CA GLY A 169 -24.66 -8.26 -7.08
C GLY A 169 -25.17 -6.90 -7.57
N SER A 170 -24.27 -5.97 -7.88
CA SER A 170 -24.66 -4.67 -8.44
C SER A 170 -25.23 -4.78 -9.85
N ARG A 171 -24.66 -5.64 -10.71
CA ARG A 171 -25.19 -5.92 -12.05
C ARG A 171 -26.57 -6.57 -11.99
N LEU A 172 -26.78 -7.54 -11.09
CA LEU A 172 -28.08 -8.20 -10.89
C LEU A 172 -29.15 -7.22 -10.40
N ARG A 173 -28.82 -6.36 -9.43
CA ARG A 173 -29.75 -5.31 -8.95
C ARG A 173 -30.11 -4.31 -10.06
N LYS A 174 -29.13 -3.93 -10.87
CA LYS A 174 -29.35 -3.07 -12.04
C LYS A 174 -30.30 -3.73 -13.04
N LEU A 175 -30.04 -5.00 -13.39
CA LEU A 175 -30.89 -5.79 -14.28
C LEU A 175 -32.34 -5.88 -13.76
N LYS A 176 -32.53 -6.20 -12.47
CA LYS A 176 -33.87 -6.24 -11.85
C LYS A 176 -34.61 -4.91 -11.97
N LYS A 177 -33.90 -3.78 -11.86
CA LYS A 177 -34.49 -2.44 -11.99
C LYS A 177 -34.88 -2.12 -13.43
N GLU A 178 -34.07 -2.55 -14.40
CA GLU A 178 -34.24 -2.26 -15.83
C GLU A 178 -35.26 -3.18 -16.50
N THR A 179 -35.43 -4.40 -16.00
CA THR A 179 -36.37 -5.37 -16.57
C THR A 179 -37.62 -5.54 -15.69
N LYS A 180 -38.75 -5.02 -16.17
CA LYS A 180 -40.06 -5.20 -15.52
C LYS A 180 -40.43 -6.69 -15.49
N GLY A 181 -40.85 -7.20 -14.33
CA GLY A 181 -41.29 -8.59 -14.16
C GLY A 181 -40.24 -9.56 -13.60
N LEU A 182 -38.98 -9.12 -13.41
CA LEU A 182 -37.88 -9.94 -12.88
C LEU A 182 -37.89 -10.07 -11.34
N GLY A 183 -39.08 -10.23 -10.75
CA GLY A 183 -39.30 -10.36 -9.30
C GLY A 183 -40.00 -11.66 -8.93
N GLY A 184 -39.32 -12.55 -8.22
CA GLY A 184 -39.90 -13.68 -7.50
C GLY A 184 -39.74 -13.51 -5.98
N LYS A 185 -40.55 -14.24 -5.19
CA LYS A 185 -40.41 -14.28 -3.72
C LYS A 185 -39.04 -14.88 -3.37
N GLY A 186 -38.17 -14.06 -2.81
CA GLY A 186 -36.87 -14.43 -2.26
C GLY A 186 -36.56 -13.55 -1.06
#